data_AF-A0A6C1PIF3-F1
#
_entry.id   AF-A0A6C1PIF3-F1
#
_cell.length_a   1.000
_cell.length_b   1.000
_cell.length_c   1.000
_cell.angle_alpha   90.00
_cell.angle_beta   90.00
_cell.angle_gamma   90.00
#
_symmetry.space_group_name_H-M   'P 1'
#
loop_
_entity.id
_entity.type
_entity.pdbx_description
1 polymer ?
#
loop_
_entity_poly.entity_id
_entity_poly.type
_entity_poly.pdbx_seq_one_letter_code
_entity_poly.pdbx_strand_id
1 'polypeptide(L)'
;MRWVMLCLTLLFLTSCDRVQDRSNRSTIRLEEKIVTLLELNTYEHVYRDLVYFGEERSFLFIRTMERATLFSVDIRVRAGVDLSDGVTLRPDRSSPGRIAVAIPRSKILMVDADESTLREYMIRERGGRIGLLEMSGQLEAVKARTAADAVRRGILTRADANARALVTSLLSMAGFDDVIYDQSTPGGER
;
A
#
# COMPACT_ATOMS: atom_id res chain seq x y z
N MET A 1 28.57 -49.80 -37.95
CA MET A 1 27.72 -48.61 -38.15
C MET A 1 26.40 -48.58 -37.35
N ARG A 2 26.04 -49.60 -36.54
CA ARG A 2 24.81 -49.59 -35.70
C ARG A 2 24.96 -48.87 -34.34
N TRP A 3 26.18 -48.66 -33.84
CA TRP A 3 26.45 -48.04 -32.54
C TRP A 3 26.41 -46.51 -32.53
N VAL A 4 26.78 -45.88 -33.65
CA VAL A 4 26.73 -44.41 -33.81
C VAL A 4 25.29 -43.89 -33.80
N MET A 5 24.35 -44.69 -34.33
CA MET A 5 22.93 -44.33 -34.38
C MET A 5 22.25 -44.40 -33.00
N LEU A 6 22.78 -45.20 -32.06
CA LEU A 6 22.23 -45.34 -30.70
C LEU A 6 22.66 -44.17 -29.78
N CYS A 7 23.84 -43.59 -29.99
CA CYS A 7 24.29 -42.41 -29.24
C CYS A 7 23.54 -41.13 -29.65
N LEU A 8 23.17 -41.02 -30.93
CA LEU A 8 22.48 -39.83 -31.45
C LEU A 8 21.03 -39.75 -30.92
N THR A 9 20.34 -40.87 -30.75
CA THR A 9 18.98 -40.91 -30.18
C THR A 9 18.96 -40.67 -28.67
N LEU A 10 20.01 -41.05 -27.93
CA LEU A 10 20.10 -40.77 -26.48
C LEU A 10 20.35 -39.26 -26.19
N LEU A 11 20.99 -38.53 -27.11
CA LEU A 11 21.25 -37.10 -26.99
C LEU A 11 20.01 -36.22 -27.18
N PHE A 12 18.98 -36.70 -27.88
CA PHE A 12 17.73 -35.93 -28.05
C PHE A 12 16.80 -35.99 -26.83
N LEU A 13 16.92 -37.00 -25.96
CA LEU A 13 16.05 -37.17 -24.80
C LEU A 13 16.44 -36.31 -23.58
N THR A 14 17.61 -35.65 -23.60
CA THR A 14 18.10 -34.83 -22.47
C THR A 14 17.90 -33.32 -22.65
N SER A 15 17.27 -32.87 -23.75
CA SER A 15 17.11 -31.43 -24.06
C SER A 15 15.79 -30.79 -23.61
N CYS A 16 14.78 -31.54 -23.17
CA CYS A 16 13.51 -30.95 -22.77
C CYS A 16 13.50 -30.36 -21.33
N ASP A 17 14.38 -30.79 -20.43
CA ASP A 17 14.40 -30.28 -19.05
C ASP A 17 15.10 -28.91 -18.90
N ARG A 18 15.99 -28.53 -19.84
CA ARG A 18 16.75 -27.26 -19.73
C ARG A 18 15.92 -26.00 -19.96
N VAL A 19 14.79 -26.09 -20.66
CA VAL A 19 13.90 -24.94 -20.90
C VAL A 19 13.09 -24.61 -19.64
N GLN A 20 12.72 -25.64 -18.87
CA GLN A 20 11.92 -25.49 -17.66
C GLN A 20 12.67 -24.78 -16.53
N ASP A 21 13.98 -25.00 -16.43
CA ASP A 21 14.82 -24.41 -15.38
C ASP A 21 15.20 -22.94 -15.67
N ARG A 22 15.21 -22.52 -16.94
CA ARG A 22 15.50 -21.11 -17.32
C ARG A 22 14.35 -20.16 -17.03
N SER A 23 13.12 -20.53 -17.35
CA SER A 23 11.96 -19.65 -17.13
C SER A 23 11.72 -19.42 -15.64
N ASN A 24 11.81 -20.47 -14.82
CA ASN A 24 11.63 -20.39 -13.38
C ASN A 24 12.72 -19.55 -12.70
N ARG A 25 13.99 -19.66 -13.14
CA ARG A 25 15.07 -18.79 -12.63
C ARG A 25 14.90 -17.33 -13.05
N SER A 26 14.29 -17.06 -14.21
CA SER A 26 14.06 -15.70 -14.68
C SER A 26 12.95 -14.99 -13.89
N THR A 27 11.92 -15.71 -13.47
CA THR A 27 10.85 -15.16 -12.63
C THR A 27 11.28 -14.92 -11.20
N ILE A 28 12.03 -15.84 -10.59
CA ILE A 28 12.58 -15.67 -9.23
C ILE A 28 13.41 -14.37 -9.16
N ARG A 29 14.26 -14.11 -10.15
CA ARG A 29 15.05 -12.87 -10.23
C ARG A 29 14.21 -11.61 -10.43
N LEU A 30 13.03 -11.74 -11.03
CA LEU A 30 12.12 -10.62 -11.26
C LEU A 30 11.28 -10.33 -10.01
N GLU A 31 10.83 -11.38 -9.31
CA GLU A 31 10.23 -11.27 -7.97
C GLU A 31 11.18 -10.57 -7.01
N GLU A 32 12.45 -10.99 -6.94
CA GLU A 32 13.48 -10.33 -6.10
C GLU A 32 13.66 -8.84 -6.43
N LYS A 33 13.63 -8.47 -7.72
CA LYS A 33 13.71 -7.07 -8.17
C LYS A 33 12.47 -6.26 -7.83
N ILE A 34 11.29 -6.89 -7.79
CA ILE A 34 10.04 -6.24 -7.41
C ILE A 34 10.00 -6.05 -5.90
N VAL A 35 10.35 -7.08 -5.12
CA VAL A 35 10.34 -7.05 -3.65
C VAL A 35 11.38 -6.07 -3.08
N THR A 36 12.48 -5.82 -3.79
CA THR A 36 13.45 -4.78 -3.39
C THR A 36 12.86 -3.36 -3.43
N LEU A 37 11.75 -3.14 -4.13
CA LEU A 37 10.90 -1.96 -3.97
C LEU A 37 9.95 -2.20 -2.79
N LEU A 38 10.50 -2.18 -1.57
CA LEU A 38 9.83 -2.57 -0.31
C LEU A 38 8.42 -1.99 -0.15
N GLU A 39 8.21 -0.73 -0.59
CA GLU A 39 6.90 -0.08 -0.58
C GLU A 39 6.61 0.61 -1.92
N LEU A 40 5.49 0.25 -2.53
CA LEU A 40 4.94 0.99 -3.67
C LEU A 40 3.95 2.03 -3.14
N ASN A 41 4.46 3.24 -2.91
CA ASN A 41 3.65 4.42 -2.62
C ASN A 41 2.89 4.84 -3.86
N THR A 42 1.68 4.31 -4.01
CA THR A 42 0.93 4.45 -5.25
C THR A 42 -0.09 5.57 -5.21
N TYR A 43 -0.46 6.08 -4.03
CA TYR A 43 -1.36 7.23 -3.91
C TYR A 43 -1.21 7.98 -2.57
N GLU A 44 -1.13 9.32 -2.65
CA GLU A 44 -1.08 10.24 -1.50
C GLU A 44 -2.17 11.31 -1.63
N HIS A 45 -2.83 11.64 -0.53
CA HIS A 45 -3.75 12.78 -0.48
C HIS A 45 -3.59 13.57 0.82
N VAL A 46 -3.68 14.89 0.70
CA VAL A 46 -3.62 15.84 1.82
C VAL A 46 -5.04 16.29 2.14
N TYR A 47 -5.48 16.04 3.37
CA TYR A 47 -6.79 16.44 3.88
C TYR A 47 -6.60 17.61 4.85
N ARG A 48 -7.24 18.75 4.59
CA ARG A 48 -7.30 19.84 5.56
C ARG A 48 -8.52 19.68 6.44
N ASP A 49 -8.32 19.56 7.75
CA ASP A 49 -9.40 19.43 8.72
C ASP A 49 -9.52 20.67 9.61
N LEU A 50 -10.74 20.97 10.07
CA LEU A 50 -11.06 22.05 11.02
C LEU A 50 -11.54 21.40 12.32
N VAL A 51 -10.75 21.51 13.36
CA VAL A 51 -10.94 20.84 14.64
C VAL A 51 -11.39 21.85 15.68
N TYR A 52 -12.63 21.71 16.12
CA TYR A 52 -13.19 22.48 17.24
C TYR A 52 -13.16 21.62 18.50
N PHE A 53 -12.50 22.11 19.53
CA PHE A 53 -12.46 21.50 20.86
C PHE A 53 -13.03 22.49 21.88
N GLY A 54 -13.89 22.03 22.78
CA GLY A 54 -14.43 22.86 23.85
C GLY A 54 -14.70 22.05 25.11
N GLU A 55 -14.20 22.53 26.25
CA GLU A 55 -14.49 21.97 27.57
C GLU A 55 -15.59 22.79 28.27
N GLU A 56 -16.64 22.10 28.68
CA GLU A 56 -17.71 22.66 29.47
C GLU A 56 -17.54 22.21 30.93
N ARG A 57 -17.38 23.16 31.85
CA ARG A 57 -17.46 22.87 33.28
C ARG A 57 -18.75 23.44 33.85
N SER A 58 -19.47 22.60 34.57
CA SER A 58 -20.65 23.02 35.33
C SER A 58 -20.23 23.30 36.78
N PHE A 59 -20.31 24.56 37.19
CA PHE A 59 -20.20 24.94 38.61
C PHE A 59 -21.54 25.55 39.03
N LEU A 60 -22.12 25.03 40.11
CA LEU A 60 -23.33 25.56 40.74
C LEU A 60 -24.54 25.72 39.78
N PHE A 61 -24.93 24.64 39.08
CA PHE A 61 -26.03 24.61 38.08
C PHE A 61 -25.87 25.53 36.86
N ILE A 62 -24.82 26.35 36.79
CA ILE A 62 -24.51 27.18 35.62
C ILE A 62 -23.50 26.42 34.75
N ARG A 63 -23.92 26.13 33.52
CA ARG A 63 -23.05 25.61 32.47
C ARG A 63 -22.19 26.76 31.94
N THR A 64 -20.88 26.68 32.15
CA THR A 64 -19.95 27.68 31.63
C THR A 64 -18.95 26.99 30.72
N MET A 65 -18.84 27.46 29.47
CA MET A 65 -17.72 27.07 28.61
C MET A 65 -16.46 27.78 29.11
N GLU A 66 -15.58 27.04 29.78
CA GLU A 66 -14.32 27.56 30.30
C GLU A 66 -13.28 27.67 29.17
N ARG A 67 -13.24 26.69 28.27
CA ARG A 67 -12.17 26.59 27.26
C ARG A 67 -12.69 26.16 25.91
N ALA A 68 -12.27 26.85 24.84
CA ALA A 68 -12.58 26.43 23.48
C ALA A 68 -11.45 26.83 22.52
N THR A 69 -10.99 25.88 21.70
CA THR A 69 -9.99 26.12 20.67
C THR A 69 -10.47 25.60 19.33
N LEU A 70 -10.29 26.42 18.30
CA LEU A 70 -10.49 26.04 16.91
C LEU A 70 -9.15 26.09 16.19
N PHE A 71 -8.71 24.98 15.62
CA PHE A 71 -7.52 24.94 14.79
C PHE A 71 -7.76 24.16 13.48
N SER A 72 -6.94 24.42 12.47
CA SER A 72 -6.83 23.55 11.29
C SER A 72 -5.48 22.88 11.25
N VAL A 73 -5.45 21.67 10.70
CA VAL A 73 -4.22 20.91 10.45
C VAL A 73 -4.38 20.11 9.15
N ASP A 74 -3.31 20.01 8.38
CA ASP A 74 -3.26 19.14 7.22
C ASP A 74 -2.82 17.73 7.64
N ILE A 75 -3.63 16.74 7.27
CA ILE A 75 -3.38 15.33 7.50
C ILE A 75 -3.04 14.66 6.16
N ARG A 76 -1.86 14.07 6.07
CA ARG A 76 -1.41 13.30 4.92
C ARG A 76 -1.76 11.83 5.13
N VAL A 77 -2.56 11.27 4.22
CA VAL A 77 -2.87 9.84 4.19
C VAL A 77 -2.20 9.22 2.97
N ARG A 78 -1.37 8.20 3.21
CA ARG A 78 -0.68 7.45 2.17
C ARG A 78 -1.17 6.01 2.13
N ALA A 79 -1.53 5.57 0.94
CA ALA A 79 -1.91 4.19 0.66
C ALA A 79 -1.00 3.59 -0.40
N GLY A 80 -0.76 2.29 -0.28
CA GLY A 80 0.12 1.58 -1.19
C GLY A 80 0.07 0.08 -0.94
N VAL A 81 0.86 -0.64 -1.71
CA VAL A 81 1.07 -2.08 -1.54
C VAL A 81 2.42 -2.28 -0.89
N ASP A 82 2.43 -3.00 0.21
CA ASP A 82 3.65 -3.46 0.86
C ASP A 82 4.05 -4.78 0.21
N LEU A 83 5.17 -4.78 -0.50
CA LEU A 83 5.63 -5.94 -1.24
C LEU A 83 6.43 -6.92 -0.38
N SER A 84 6.74 -6.55 0.86
CA SER A 84 7.32 -7.49 1.84
C SER A 84 6.34 -8.60 2.22
N ASP A 85 5.03 -8.36 2.05
CA ASP A 85 3.97 -9.36 2.19
C ASP A 85 4.00 -10.43 1.06
N GLY A 86 4.90 -10.27 0.07
CA GLY A 86 5.21 -11.24 -0.97
C GLY A 86 4.54 -10.94 -2.32
N VAL A 87 5.20 -11.35 -3.40
CA VAL A 87 4.67 -11.27 -4.78
C VAL A 87 4.85 -12.63 -5.44
N THR A 88 3.83 -13.11 -6.14
CA THR A 88 3.92 -14.38 -6.87
C THR A 88 3.73 -14.15 -8.36
N LEU A 89 4.70 -14.61 -9.16
CA LEU A 89 4.67 -14.58 -10.62
C LEU A 89 4.60 -16.01 -11.16
N ARG A 90 3.57 -16.30 -11.97
CA ARG A 90 3.37 -17.61 -12.60
C ARG A 90 3.24 -17.46 -14.11
N PRO A 91 4.33 -17.67 -14.88
CA PRO A 91 4.27 -17.67 -16.33
C PRO A 91 3.38 -18.79 -16.85
N ASP A 92 2.58 -18.50 -17.87
CA ASP A 92 1.85 -19.52 -18.60
C ASP A 92 2.80 -20.23 -19.58
N ARG A 93 3.00 -21.53 -19.39
CA ARG A 93 3.87 -22.34 -20.25
C ARG A 93 3.27 -22.60 -21.62
N SER A 94 1.95 -22.53 -21.74
CA SER A 94 1.23 -22.77 -22.99
C SER A 94 1.13 -21.52 -23.85
N SER A 95 1.31 -20.33 -23.26
CA SER A 95 1.24 -19.04 -23.94
C SER A 95 2.44 -18.16 -23.57
N PRO A 96 3.57 -18.28 -24.29
CA PRO A 96 4.75 -17.44 -24.08
C PRO A 96 4.36 -15.95 -24.16
N GLY A 97 4.66 -15.18 -23.11
CA GLY A 97 4.25 -13.76 -22.99
C GLY A 97 3.06 -13.51 -22.07
N ARG A 98 2.37 -14.58 -21.61
CA ARG A 98 1.33 -14.48 -20.58
C ARG A 98 1.89 -14.80 -19.18
N ILE A 99 1.50 -14.00 -18.19
CA ILE A 99 1.90 -14.18 -16.79
C ILE A 99 0.73 -13.91 -15.84
N ALA A 100 0.54 -14.82 -14.88
CA ALA A 100 -0.36 -14.61 -13.76
C ALA A 100 0.39 -13.98 -12.58
N VAL A 101 -0.19 -12.96 -11.97
CA VAL A 101 0.42 -12.14 -10.92
C VAL A 101 -0.50 -12.10 -9.71
N ALA A 102 0.05 -12.41 -8.55
CA ALA A 102 -0.60 -12.15 -7.26
C ALA A 102 0.23 -11.11 -6.50
N ILE A 103 -0.41 -10.00 -6.17
CA ILE A 103 0.15 -8.94 -5.31
C ILE A 103 -0.72 -8.76 -4.07
N PRO A 104 -0.16 -8.33 -2.94
CA PRO A 104 -0.92 -8.04 -1.74
C PRO A 104 -1.94 -6.92 -1.99
N ARG A 105 -2.99 -6.88 -1.17
CA ARG A 105 -3.95 -5.79 -1.20
C ARG A 105 -3.32 -4.52 -0.65
N SER A 106 -3.70 -3.37 -1.19
CA SER A 106 -3.25 -2.09 -0.63
C SER A 106 -3.75 -1.89 0.80
N LYS A 107 -2.92 -1.22 1.59
CA LYS A 107 -3.21 -0.80 2.96
C LYS A 107 -2.83 0.66 3.15
N ILE A 108 -3.31 1.26 4.24
CA ILE A 108 -2.82 2.56 4.66
C ILE A 108 -1.41 2.34 5.22
N LEU A 109 -0.42 2.94 4.57
CA LEU A 109 0.99 2.83 4.96
C LEU A 109 1.37 3.93 5.97
N MET A 110 0.73 5.09 5.88
CA MET A 110 1.03 6.23 6.74
C MET A 110 -0.19 7.14 6.91
N VAL A 111 -0.37 7.63 8.14
CA VAL A 111 -1.27 8.73 8.46
C VAL A 111 -0.48 9.70 9.33
N ASP A 112 -0.17 10.86 8.79
CA ASP A 112 0.67 11.83 9.45
C ASP A 112 0.03 13.21 9.48
N ALA A 113 0.23 13.93 10.58
CA ALA A 113 -0.25 15.28 10.74
C ALA A 113 0.91 16.24 10.53
N ASP A 114 0.79 17.15 9.58
CA ASP A 114 1.81 18.17 9.39
C ASP A 114 1.60 19.28 10.42
N GLU A 115 2.22 19.13 11.59
CA GLU A 115 2.12 20.11 12.67
C GLU A 115 2.59 21.52 12.25
N SER A 116 3.42 21.64 11.21
CA SER A 116 3.84 22.95 10.67
C SER A 116 2.70 23.70 9.97
N THR A 117 1.65 22.99 9.57
CA THR A 117 0.42 23.57 8.98
C THR A 117 -0.64 23.94 10.01
N LEU A 118 -0.35 23.70 11.29
CA LEU A 118 -1.30 23.97 12.37
C LEU A 118 -1.60 25.47 12.42
N ARG A 119 -2.87 25.83 12.22
CA ARG A 119 -3.35 27.21 12.33
C ARG A 119 -4.44 27.30 13.37
N GLU A 120 -4.25 28.15 14.36
CA GLU A 120 -5.22 28.40 15.42
C GLU A 120 -6.06 29.64 15.06
N TYR A 121 -7.39 29.49 15.12
CA TYR A 121 -8.35 30.52 14.72
C TYR A 121 -9.11 31.13 15.90
N MET A 122 -9.36 30.36 16.96
CA MET A 122 -10.07 30.85 18.13
C MET A 122 -9.51 30.21 19.39
N ILE A 123 -9.36 31.03 20.43
CA ILE A 123 -8.95 30.63 21.77
C ILE A 123 -9.89 31.31 22.77
N ARG A 124 -10.60 30.53 23.57
CA ARG A 124 -11.23 30.99 24.82
C ARG A 124 -10.47 30.34 25.96
N GLU A 125 -9.73 31.12 26.75
CA GLU A 125 -8.90 30.65 27.87
C GLU A 125 -9.38 31.24 29.21
N ARG A 126 -10.61 30.92 29.64
CA ARG A 126 -10.91 31.06 31.08
C ARG A 126 -10.41 29.81 31.78
N GLY A 127 -9.10 29.73 32.06
CA GLY A 127 -8.51 28.60 32.79
C GLY A 127 -7.11 28.14 32.37
N GLY A 128 -6.39 28.88 31.51
CA GLY A 128 -5.01 28.59 31.08
C GLY A 128 -4.91 27.98 29.67
N ARG A 129 -3.69 27.67 29.21
CA ARG A 129 -3.39 27.11 27.87
C ARG A 129 -3.72 25.61 27.78
N ILE A 130 -4.29 25.16 26.66
CA ILE A 130 -4.51 23.72 26.38
C ILE A 130 -3.17 22.99 26.47
N GLY A 131 -3.16 21.85 27.18
CA GLY A 131 -1.96 21.06 27.38
C GLY A 131 -1.54 20.32 26.11
N LEU A 132 -0.22 20.15 25.91
CA LEU A 132 0.33 19.41 24.76
C LEU A 132 -0.25 17.99 24.64
N LEU A 133 -0.45 17.31 25.78
CA LEU A 133 -1.00 15.95 25.83
C LEU A 133 -2.45 15.91 25.34
N GLU A 134 -3.25 16.90 25.69
CA GLU A 134 -4.65 17.01 25.29
C GLU A 134 -4.75 17.28 23.78
N MET A 135 -3.90 18.16 23.26
CA MET A 135 -3.81 18.44 21.83
C MET A 135 -3.33 17.21 21.03
N SER A 136 -2.38 16.43 21.57
CA SER A 136 -1.94 15.17 20.94
C SER A 136 -3.07 14.12 20.87
N GLY A 137 -3.89 13.99 21.93
CA GLY A 137 -5.03 13.08 21.93
C GLY A 137 -6.08 13.46 20.88
N GLN A 138 -6.36 14.75 20.74
CA GLN A 138 -7.25 15.26 19.70
C GLN A 138 -6.69 15.01 18.29
N LEU A 139 -5.38 15.19 18.11
CA LEU A 139 -4.73 14.98 16.82
C LEU A 139 -4.81 13.51 16.38
N GLU A 140 -4.61 12.56 17.29
CA GLU A 140 -4.74 11.13 16.99
C GLU A 140 -6.18 10.74 16.62
N ALA A 141 -7.18 11.31 17.31
CA ALA A 141 -8.59 11.11 16.95
C ALA A 141 -8.91 11.65 15.54
N VAL A 142 -8.33 12.80 15.18
CA VAL A 142 -8.47 13.41 13.84
C VAL A 142 -7.80 12.55 12.78
N LYS A 143 -6.57 12.07 13.02
CA LYS A 143 -5.86 11.13 12.13
C LYS A 143 -6.70 9.87 11.87
N ALA A 144 -7.24 9.25 12.91
CA ALA A 144 -8.06 8.04 12.79
C ALA A 144 -9.34 8.29 11.97
N ARG A 145 -10.04 9.42 12.23
CA ARG A 145 -11.23 9.82 11.47
C ARG A 145 -10.91 10.07 10.00
N THR A 146 -9.82 10.77 9.71
CA THR A 146 -9.38 11.09 8.34
C THR A 146 -8.97 9.83 7.59
N ALA A 147 -8.29 8.88 8.22
CA ALA A 147 -7.96 7.59 7.63
C ALA A 147 -9.23 6.82 7.25
N ALA A 148 -10.21 6.74 8.14
CA ALA A 148 -11.49 6.10 7.86
C ALA A 148 -12.24 6.78 6.69
N ASP A 149 -12.22 8.12 6.62
CA ASP A 149 -12.80 8.86 5.51
C ASP A 149 -12.08 8.61 4.19
N ALA A 150 -10.75 8.58 4.20
CA ALA A 150 -9.94 8.27 3.02
C ALA A 150 -10.26 6.87 2.47
N VAL A 151 -10.41 5.88 3.35
CA VAL A 151 -10.85 4.52 2.98
C VAL A 151 -12.23 4.55 2.32
N ARG A 152 -13.22 5.24 2.93
CA ARG A 152 -14.57 5.38 2.35
C ARG A 152 -14.56 6.05 0.97
N ARG A 153 -13.64 7.00 0.75
CA ARG A 153 -13.47 7.70 -0.54
C ARG A 153 -12.70 6.88 -1.58
N GLY A 154 -12.32 5.64 -1.27
CA GLY A 154 -11.69 4.72 -2.21
C GLY A 154 -10.20 4.91 -2.39
N ILE A 155 -9.48 5.42 -1.38
CA ILE A 155 -8.02 5.58 -1.46
C ILE A 155 -7.31 4.24 -1.75
N LEU A 156 -7.78 3.14 -1.13
CA LEU A 156 -7.24 1.80 -1.35
C LEU A 156 -7.54 1.30 -2.77
N THR A 157 -8.74 1.54 -3.29
CA THR A 157 -9.09 1.19 -4.67
C THR A 157 -8.17 1.88 -5.68
N ARG A 158 -7.86 3.16 -5.45
CA ARG A 158 -6.89 3.91 -6.28
C ARG A 158 -5.48 3.36 -6.14
N ALA A 159 -5.07 3.04 -4.91
CA ALA A 159 -3.76 2.46 -4.64
C ALA A 159 -3.58 1.10 -5.33
N ASP A 160 -4.60 0.23 -5.29
CA ASP A 160 -4.62 -1.07 -5.98
C ASP A 160 -4.51 -0.90 -7.51
N ALA A 161 -5.29 0.03 -8.09
CA ALA A 161 -5.28 0.29 -9.52
C ALA A 161 -3.90 0.78 -9.98
N ASN A 162 -3.32 1.71 -9.23
CA ASN A 162 -2.00 2.25 -9.53
C ASN A 162 -0.90 1.20 -9.36
N ALA A 163 -0.98 0.34 -8.32
CA ALA A 163 -0.05 -0.76 -8.14
C ALA A 163 -0.08 -1.75 -9.31
N ARG A 164 -1.29 -2.13 -9.75
CA ARG A 164 -1.47 -2.98 -10.94
C ARG A 164 -0.90 -2.34 -12.20
N ALA A 165 -1.14 -1.04 -12.42
CA ALA A 165 -0.59 -0.34 -13.58
C ALA A 165 0.94 -0.34 -13.61
N LEU A 166 1.58 -0.13 -12.45
CA LEU A 166 3.04 -0.15 -12.30
C LEU A 166 3.62 -1.55 -12.53
N VAL A 167 3.04 -2.57 -11.88
CA VAL A 167 3.50 -3.97 -12.03
C VAL A 167 3.30 -4.45 -13.47
N THR A 168 2.16 -4.15 -14.10
CA THR A 168 1.93 -4.46 -15.51
C THR A 168 2.99 -3.80 -16.39
N SER A 169 3.26 -2.50 -16.21
CA SER A 169 4.27 -1.80 -17.00
C SER A 169 5.67 -2.43 -16.86
N LEU A 170 6.04 -2.81 -15.64
CA LEU A 170 7.32 -3.48 -15.37
C LEU A 170 7.41 -4.85 -16.06
N LEU A 171 6.35 -5.65 -15.99
CA LEU A 171 6.31 -6.97 -16.62
C LEU A 171 6.29 -6.89 -18.14
N SER A 172 5.61 -5.90 -18.73
CA SER A 172 5.65 -5.65 -20.17
C SER A 172 7.04 -5.25 -20.65
N MET A 173 7.76 -4.41 -19.90
CA MET A 173 9.18 -4.12 -20.19
C MET A 173 10.07 -5.37 -20.11
N ALA A 174 9.67 -6.38 -19.33
CA ALA A 174 10.35 -7.68 -19.24
C ALA A 174 9.92 -8.69 -20.32
N GLY A 175 8.99 -8.31 -21.23
CA GLY A 175 8.52 -9.16 -22.34
C GLY A 175 7.23 -9.94 -22.05
N PHE A 176 6.47 -9.58 -21.02
CA PHE A 176 5.15 -10.14 -20.75
C PHE A 176 4.04 -9.17 -21.16
N ASP A 177 3.44 -9.42 -22.33
CA ASP A 177 2.43 -8.53 -22.92
C ASP A 177 1.00 -8.82 -22.40
N ASP A 178 0.78 -9.99 -21.80
CA ASP A 178 -0.53 -10.41 -21.27
C ASP A 178 -0.44 -10.72 -19.77
N VAL A 179 -0.80 -9.73 -18.93
CA VAL A 179 -0.71 -9.81 -17.47
C VAL A 179 -2.10 -10.05 -16.87
N ILE A 180 -2.26 -11.19 -16.19
CA ILE A 180 -3.51 -11.58 -15.52
C ILE A 180 -3.30 -11.48 -14.01
N TYR A 181 -4.22 -10.85 -13.30
CA TYR A 181 -4.12 -10.73 -11.85
C TYR A 181 -5.03 -11.73 -11.13
N ASP A 182 -4.45 -12.49 -10.20
CA ASP A 182 -5.18 -13.32 -9.25
C ASP A 182 -5.51 -12.49 -7.98
N GLN A 183 -6.65 -12.77 -7.36
CA GLN A 183 -7.08 -12.20 -6.08
C GLN A 183 -6.57 -13.02 -4.88
N SER A 184 -5.89 -14.14 -5.11
CA SER A 184 -5.28 -14.92 -4.03
C SER A 184 -4.17 -14.13 -3.34
N THR A 185 -4.34 -13.85 -2.04
CA THR A 185 -3.27 -13.25 -1.23
C THR A 185 -2.07 -14.21 -1.24
N PRO A 186 -0.87 -13.75 -1.60
CA PRO A 186 0.34 -14.56 -1.46
C PRO A 186 0.46 -15.04 -0.01
N GLY A 187 0.54 -16.37 0.21
CA GLY A 187 0.77 -16.93 1.56
C GLY A 187 -0.46 -17.15 2.45
N GLY A 188 -1.69 -17.08 1.94
CA GLY A 188 -2.86 -17.55 2.69
C GLY A 188 -2.83 -19.08 2.88
N GLU A 189 -2.52 -19.54 4.09
CA GLU A 189 -2.83 -20.92 4.50
C GLU A 189 -4.33 -21.18 4.27
N ARG A 190 -4.63 -22.29 3.58
CA ARG A 190 -5.98 -22.84 3.48
C ARG A 190 -6.37 -23.56 4.76
#